data_AF-A0A2W5M4V9-F1
#
_entry.id   AF-A0A2W5M4V9-F1
#
_cell.length_a   1.000
_cell.length_b   1.000
_cell.length_c   1.000
_cell.angle_alpha   90.00
_cell.angle_beta   90.00
_cell.angle_gamma   90.00
#
_symmetry.space_group_name_H-M   'P 1'
#
loop_
_entity.id
_entity.type
_entity.pdbx_description
1 polymer ?
#
loop_
_entity_poly.entity_id
_entity_poly.type
_entity_poly.pdbx_seq_one_letter_code
_entity_poly.pdbx_strand_id
1 'polypeptide(L)'
;MEGVSPKLTDCDMFACEQRDASDLLRLVRQVFTAVSALPVEVDGADEYVQELANFHGLQPSEAFVVKLRSNTRSFTLIAATTRAWEQKRPALLSTKHDARRARRHVLLTPAGWVRRPAFLDNCALIGTSRSLRITATDRMAIIARVRETPGVSLEDCALEIASHDDPVGAVLKMVGEGLLRMDLRTPMSPDICVSVSVS
;
A
#
# COMPACT_ATOMS: atom_id res chain seq x y z
N MET A 1 33.71 11.11 36.37
CA MET A 1 32.55 10.24 36.11
C MET A 1 32.59 9.87 34.64
N GLU A 2 33.36 8.83 34.32
CA GLU A 2 33.43 8.31 32.96
C GLU A 2 32.24 7.37 32.75
N GLY A 3 31.37 7.71 31.79
CA GLY A 3 30.22 6.92 31.42
C GLY A 3 30.66 5.69 30.63
N VAL A 4 30.49 4.52 31.23
CA VAL A 4 30.67 3.22 30.57
C VAL A 4 29.62 3.10 29.47
N SER A 5 30.06 3.17 28.21
CA SER A 5 29.22 2.80 27.06
C SER A 5 28.96 1.30 27.12
N PRO A 6 27.70 0.83 27.07
CA PRO A 6 27.41 -0.59 27.12
C PRO A 6 27.87 -1.22 25.80
N LYS A 7 28.83 -2.15 25.88
CA LYS A 7 29.18 -3.01 24.75
C LYS A 7 28.01 -3.98 24.51
N LEU A 8 27.30 -3.80 23.40
CA LEU A 8 26.33 -4.79 22.91
C LEU A 8 27.07 -6.12 22.73
N THR A 9 26.53 -7.19 23.33
CA THR A 9 27.11 -8.54 23.20
C THR A 9 26.63 -9.20 21.91
N ASP A 10 27.37 -10.19 21.39
CA ASP A 10 27.02 -10.87 20.13
C ASP A 10 25.59 -11.46 20.15
N CYS A 11 25.11 -11.95 21.30
CA CYS A 11 23.73 -12.39 21.49
C CYS A 11 22.70 -11.27 21.23
N ASP A 12 23.00 -10.03 21.61
CA ASP A 12 22.11 -8.90 21.39
C ASP A 12 22.03 -8.54 19.90
N MET A 13 23.14 -8.69 19.16
CA MET A 13 23.16 -8.47 17.72
C MET A 13 22.34 -9.51 16.95
N PHE A 14 22.49 -10.81 17.27
CA PHE A 14 21.68 -11.85 16.63
C PHE A 14 20.18 -11.70 16.91
N ALA A 15 19.80 -11.35 18.15
CA ALA A 15 18.40 -11.12 18.49
C ALA A 15 17.83 -9.87 17.79
N CYS A 16 18.66 -8.85 17.61
CA CYS A 16 18.33 -7.61 16.91
C CYS A 16 18.09 -7.86 15.41
N GLU A 17 18.99 -8.57 14.74
CA GLU A 17 18.86 -8.94 13.33
C GLU A 17 17.63 -9.83 13.07
N GLN A 18 17.37 -10.80 13.95
CA GLN A 18 16.17 -11.64 13.85
C GLN A 18 14.87 -10.85 14.01
N ARG A 19 14.85 -9.84 14.90
CA ARG A 19 13.70 -8.95 15.06
C ARG A 19 13.46 -8.09 13.82
N ASP A 20 14.53 -7.54 13.24
CA ASP A 20 14.43 -6.71 12.04
C ASP A 20 13.95 -7.55 10.83
N ALA A 21 14.47 -8.78 10.67
CA ALA A 21 13.99 -9.70 9.64
C ALA A 21 12.50 -10.07 9.81
N SER A 22 12.06 -10.31 11.03
CA SER A 22 10.65 -10.57 11.34
C SER A 22 9.76 -9.36 11.05
N ASP A 23 10.21 -8.14 11.38
CA ASP A 23 9.46 -6.92 11.09
C ASP A 23 9.34 -6.66 9.59
N LEU A 24 10.41 -6.91 8.82
CA LEU A 24 10.38 -6.82 7.37
C LEU A 24 9.40 -7.82 6.77
N LEU A 25 9.44 -9.09 7.16
CA LEU A 25 8.51 -10.11 6.65
C LEU A 25 7.05 -9.72 6.90
N ARG A 26 6.76 -9.16 8.08
CA ARG A 26 5.44 -8.62 8.39
C ARG A 26 5.08 -7.43 7.49
N LEU A 27 6.02 -6.50 7.28
CA LEU A 27 5.82 -5.36 6.38
C LEU A 27 5.55 -5.82 4.94
N VAL A 28 6.31 -6.78 4.44
CA VAL A 28 6.15 -7.34 3.09
C VAL A 28 4.75 -7.90 2.91
N ARG A 29 4.26 -8.71 3.85
CA ARG A 29 2.87 -9.23 3.83
C ARG A 29 1.84 -8.11 3.77
N GLN A 30 2.00 -7.09 4.61
CA GLN A 30 1.10 -5.93 4.68
C GLN A 30 1.12 -5.10 3.39
N VAL A 31 2.29 -4.93 2.77
CA VAL A 31 2.44 -4.28 1.47
C VAL A 31 1.71 -5.07 0.40
N PHE A 32 1.85 -6.41 0.37
CA PHE A 32 1.12 -7.23 -0.59
C PHE A 32 -0.40 -7.18 -0.38
N THR A 33 -0.89 -7.14 0.86
CA THR A 33 -2.32 -6.89 1.14
C THR A 33 -2.75 -5.54 0.56
N ALA A 34 -1.99 -4.48 0.79
CA ALA A 34 -2.31 -3.15 0.26
C ALA A 34 -2.27 -3.11 -1.28
N VAL A 35 -1.25 -3.72 -1.89
CA VAL A 35 -1.09 -3.79 -3.34
C VAL A 35 -2.21 -4.59 -4.00
N SER A 36 -2.68 -5.66 -3.37
CA SER A 36 -3.80 -6.47 -3.89
C SER A 36 -5.12 -5.70 -3.98
N ALA A 37 -5.26 -4.64 -3.19
CA ALA A 37 -6.43 -3.77 -3.15
C ALA A 37 -6.39 -2.60 -4.15
N LEU A 38 -5.26 -2.41 -4.83
CA LEU A 38 -5.03 -1.28 -5.71
C LEU A 38 -4.99 -1.73 -7.19
N PRO A 39 -5.31 -0.84 -8.14
CA PRO A 39 -5.24 -1.13 -9.58
C PRO A 39 -3.78 -1.09 -10.09
N VAL A 40 -2.92 -1.92 -9.49
CA VAL A 40 -1.50 -2.04 -9.81
C VAL A 40 -1.10 -3.51 -9.85
N GLU A 41 -0.07 -3.80 -10.64
CA GLU A 41 0.56 -5.11 -10.77
C GLU A 41 1.98 -5.07 -10.16
N VAL A 42 2.43 -6.22 -9.65
CA VAL A 42 3.78 -6.38 -9.11
C VAL A 42 4.69 -6.94 -10.20
N ASP A 43 5.69 -6.15 -10.61
CA ASP A 43 6.66 -6.52 -11.65
C ASP A 43 7.91 -7.21 -11.05
N GLY A 44 8.00 -7.36 -9.73
CA GLY A 44 9.13 -7.96 -9.02
C GLY A 44 10.05 -6.95 -8.33
N ALA A 45 11.29 -7.33 -8.05
CA ALA A 45 12.27 -6.46 -7.42
C ALA A 45 12.79 -5.38 -8.40
N ASP A 46 13.20 -4.23 -7.87
CA ASP A 46 13.94 -3.22 -8.63
C ASP A 46 15.41 -3.24 -8.18
N GLU A 47 16.23 -4.05 -8.86
CA GLU A 47 17.63 -4.30 -8.51
C GLU A 47 18.44 -3.01 -8.45
N TYR A 48 18.23 -2.08 -9.37
CA TYR A 48 18.93 -0.79 -9.38
C TYR A 48 18.61 0.05 -8.14
N VAL A 49 17.34 0.11 -7.74
CA VAL A 49 16.94 0.86 -6.53
C VAL A 49 17.41 0.15 -5.27
N GLN A 50 17.45 -1.19 -5.28
CA GLN A 50 18.02 -1.98 -4.18
C GLN A 50 19.52 -1.75 -4.03
N GLU A 51 20.28 -1.71 -5.12
CA GLU A 51 21.71 -1.38 -5.13
C GLU A 51 21.97 0.05 -4.62
N LEU A 52 21.16 1.02 -5.05
CA LEU A 52 21.22 2.38 -4.52
C LEU A 52 20.94 2.43 -3.01
N ALA A 53 19.94 1.69 -2.55
CA ALA A 53 19.63 1.61 -1.12
C ALA A 53 20.83 1.07 -0.33
N ASN A 54 21.43 -0.02 -0.82
CA ASN A 54 22.62 -0.62 -0.23
C ASN A 54 23.81 0.34 -0.23
N PHE A 55 24.03 1.08 -1.33
CA PHE A 55 25.07 2.10 -1.45
C PHE A 55 24.92 3.21 -0.40
N HIS A 56 23.69 3.60 -0.06
CA HIS A 56 23.41 4.57 1.00
C HIS A 56 23.40 3.95 2.42
N GLY A 57 23.76 2.67 2.57
CA GLY A 57 23.91 2.00 3.86
C GLY A 57 22.62 1.39 4.42
N LEU A 58 21.59 1.21 3.59
CA LEU A 58 20.41 0.42 3.96
C LEU A 58 20.71 -1.07 3.82
N GLN A 59 20.32 -1.84 4.81
CA GLN A 59 20.41 -3.30 4.78
C GLN A 59 19.15 -3.90 4.14
N PRO A 60 19.24 -5.10 3.56
CA PRO A 60 18.07 -5.78 2.99
C PRO A 60 16.94 -6.02 4.02
N SER A 61 17.26 -6.13 5.31
CA SER A 61 16.29 -6.27 6.41
C SER A 61 15.53 -4.98 6.75
N GLU A 62 15.97 -3.83 6.23
CA GLU A 62 15.48 -2.51 6.67
C GLU A 62 14.40 -1.93 5.75
N ALA A 63 14.38 -2.33 4.48
CA ALA A 63 13.42 -1.85 3.51
C ALA A 63 13.07 -2.93 2.48
N PHE A 64 11.80 -2.95 2.09
CA PHE A 64 11.31 -3.74 0.97
C PHE A 64 11.21 -2.86 -0.28
N VAL A 65 11.88 -3.28 -1.36
CA VAL A 65 11.89 -2.57 -2.64
C VAL A 65 11.18 -3.41 -3.69
N VAL A 66 10.14 -2.87 -4.30
CA VAL A 66 9.33 -3.58 -5.31
C VAL A 66 8.93 -2.66 -6.44
N LYS A 67 9.02 -3.15 -7.67
CA LYS A 67 8.53 -2.47 -8.85
C LYS A 67 7.04 -2.76 -9.02
N LEU A 68 6.27 -1.70 -9.17
CA LEU A 68 4.83 -1.73 -9.39
C LEU A 68 4.51 -1.09 -10.74
N ARG A 69 3.44 -1.56 -11.38
CA ARG A 69 2.93 -1.02 -12.64
C ARG A 69 1.45 -0.75 -12.52
N SER A 70 1.05 0.50 -12.72
CA SER A 70 -0.34 0.84 -13.03
C SER A 70 -0.55 0.80 -14.55
N ASN A 71 -1.81 0.90 -14.99
CA ASN A 71 -2.16 0.96 -16.41
C ASN A 71 -1.41 2.05 -17.19
N THR A 72 -0.98 3.11 -16.52
CA THR A 72 -0.37 4.28 -17.18
C THR A 72 1.12 4.45 -16.88
N ARG A 73 1.64 3.89 -15.78
CA ARG A 73 3.02 4.16 -15.32
C ARG A 73 3.60 3.01 -14.50
N SER A 74 4.90 2.76 -14.66
CA SER A 74 5.68 1.98 -13.71
C SER A 74 6.35 2.89 -12.67
N PHE A 75 6.41 2.43 -11.43
CA PHE A 75 7.09 3.10 -10.32
C PHE A 75 7.61 2.07 -9.32
N THR A 76 8.55 2.47 -8.47
CA THR A 76 9.18 1.62 -7.47
C THR A 76 8.69 2.05 -6.10
N LEU A 77 8.17 1.11 -5.33
CA LEU A 77 7.82 1.30 -3.92
C LEU A 77 9.02 0.89 -3.06
N ILE A 78 9.45 1.80 -2.19
CA ILE A 78 10.35 1.52 -1.07
C ILE A 78 9.51 1.59 0.21
N ALA A 79 9.24 0.44 0.81
CA ALA A 79 8.57 0.34 2.10
C ALA A 79 9.62 0.14 3.20
N ALA A 80 9.86 1.16 4.01
CA ALA A 80 10.85 1.11 5.08
C ALA A 80 10.23 0.59 6.38
N THR A 81 10.95 -0.28 7.11
CA THR A 81 10.58 -0.66 8.49
C THR A 81 10.53 0.57 9.41
N THR A 82 9.83 0.47 10.54
CA THR A 82 9.72 1.60 11.49
C THR A 82 11.10 2.07 11.95
N ARG A 83 11.97 1.12 12.30
CA ARG A 83 13.33 1.40 12.75
C ARG A 83 14.17 2.08 11.67
N ALA A 84 14.16 1.55 10.43
CA ALA A 84 14.89 2.15 9.32
C ALA A 84 14.39 3.57 9.01
N TRP A 85 13.08 3.79 9.11
CA TRP A 85 12.50 5.12 8.95
C TRP A 85 12.98 6.12 9.99
N GLU A 86 13.15 5.69 11.24
CA GLU A 86 13.62 6.54 12.34
C GLU A 86 15.13 6.77 12.30
N GLN A 87 15.92 5.72 12.06
CA GLN A 87 17.38 5.74 12.21
C GLN A 87 18.12 6.09 10.90
N LYS A 88 17.55 5.72 9.75
CA LYS A 88 18.19 5.82 8.43
C LYS A 88 17.37 6.67 7.45
N ARG A 89 16.57 7.60 7.97
CA ARG A 89 15.80 8.54 7.14
C ARG A 89 16.64 9.27 6.09
N PRO A 90 17.85 9.79 6.40
CA PRO A 90 18.69 10.43 5.40
C PRO A 90 19.06 9.48 4.24
N ALA A 91 19.43 8.23 4.54
CA ALA A 91 19.75 7.22 3.53
C ALA A 91 18.55 6.90 2.62
N LEU A 92 17.35 6.76 3.19
CA LEU A 92 16.11 6.54 2.43
C LEU A 92 15.79 7.72 1.49
N LEU A 93 15.99 8.95 1.98
CA LEU A 93 15.77 10.16 1.19
C LEU A 93 16.82 10.31 0.08
N SER A 94 18.09 10.02 0.36
CA SER A 94 19.17 10.01 -0.65
C SER A 94 18.88 8.97 -1.74
N THR A 95 18.48 7.76 -1.34
CA THR A 95 18.09 6.68 -2.29
C THR A 95 16.97 7.15 -3.21
N LYS A 96 15.91 7.74 -2.66
CA LYS A 96 14.79 8.28 -3.45
C LYS A 96 15.25 9.40 -4.40
N HIS A 97 16.13 10.28 -3.94
CA HIS A 97 16.64 11.41 -4.70
C HIS A 97 17.50 10.96 -5.89
N ASP A 98 18.45 10.06 -5.66
CA ASP A 98 19.34 9.57 -6.71
C ASP A 98 18.63 8.63 -7.68
N ALA A 99 17.67 7.82 -7.21
CA ALA A 99 16.78 7.09 -8.10
C ALA A 99 15.96 8.03 -9.01
N ARG A 100 15.46 9.15 -8.47
CA ARG A 100 14.75 10.17 -9.27
C ARG A 100 15.66 10.83 -10.30
N ARG A 101 16.93 11.10 -9.97
CA ARG A 101 17.93 11.61 -10.92
C ARG A 101 18.17 10.61 -12.06
N ALA A 102 18.13 9.32 -11.76
CA ALA A 102 18.15 8.23 -12.74
C ALA A 102 16.81 8.01 -13.46
N ARG A 103 15.87 8.96 -13.39
CA ARG A 103 14.53 8.92 -13.99
C ARG A 103 13.66 7.75 -13.52
N ARG A 104 13.91 7.21 -12.33
CA ARG A 104 13.01 6.24 -11.68
C ARG A 104 11.97 6.97 -10.85
N HIS A 105 10.70 6.62 -11.03
CA HIS A 105 9.63 7.10 -10.18
C HIS A 105 9.60 6.28 -8.89
N VAL A 106 9.96 6.89 -7.76
CA VAL A 106 10.03 6.19 -6.47
C VAL A 106 9.01 6.74 -5.48
N LEU A 107 8.16 5.84 -4.98
CA LEU A 107 7.30 6.07 -3.82
C LEU A 107 8.01 5.53 -2.57
N LEU A 108 8.24 6.41 -1.60
CA LEU A 108 8.86 6.05 -0.33
C LEU A 108 7.80 6.10 0.76
N THR A 109 7.58 4.97 1.43
CA THR A 109 6.49 4.80 2.39
C THR A 109 7.01 4.20 3.71
N PRO A 110 6.72 4.82 4.86
CA PRO A 110 7.04 4.22 6.15
C PRO A 110 6.08 3.08 6.50
N ALA A 111 6.58 2.06 7.20
CA ALA A 111 5.77 0.95 7.68
C ALA A 111 4.54 1.40 8.46
N GLY A 112 4.66 2.45 9.29
CA GLY A 112 3.54 3.00 10.06
C GLY A 112 2.36 3.50 9.21
N TRP A 113 2.58 3.86 7.95
CA TRP A 113 1.50 4.26 7.04
C TRP A 113 0.75 3.04 6.50
N VAL A 114 1.50 2.00 6.10
CA VAL A 114 0.94 0.72 5.66
C VAL A 114 0.24 -0.01 6.81
N ARG A 115 0.73 0.13 8.04
CA ARG A 115 0.25 -0.59 9.24
C ARG A 115 -1.00 0.00 9.88
N ARG A 116 -1.59 1.06 9.33
CA ARG A 116 -2.80 1.64 9.91
C ARG A 116 -3.93 0.61 9.86
N PRO A 117 -4.60 0.28 11.00
CA PRO A 117 -5.59 -0.79 11.04
C PRO A 117 -6.68 -0.62 9.98
N ALA A 118 -7.36 0.54 9.96
CA ALA A 118 -8.38 0.85 8.97
C ALA A 118 -7.90 0.68 7.52
N PHE A 119 -6.67 1.08 7.23
CA PHE A 119 -6.10 0.94 5.88
C PHE A 119 -5.93 -0.52 5.48
N LEU A 120 -5.34 -1.36 6.35
CA LEU A 120 -5.14 -2.77 6.04
C LEU A 120 -6.45 -3.54 5.98
N ASP A 121 -7.37 -3.27 6.90
CA ASP A 121 -8.68 -3.94 6.93
C ASP A 121 -9.46 -3.61 5.65
N ASN A 122 -9.49 -2.33 5.26
CA ASN A 122 -10.12 -1.90 4.01
C ASN A 122 -9.45 -2.53 2.78
N CYS A 123 -8.11 -2.57 2.74
CA CYS A 123 -7.38 -3.23 1.66
C CYS A 123 -7.70 -4.73 1.59
N ALA A 124 -7.80 -5.41 2.74
CA ALA A 124 -8.16 -6.82 2.79
C ALA A 124 -9.57 -7.06 2.24
N LEU A 125 -10.55 -6.23 2.62
CA LEU A 125 -11.94 -6.31 2.12
C LEU A 125 -12.04 -6.07 0.61
N ILE A 126 -11.28 -5.11 0.07
CA ILE A 126 -11.21 -4.88 -1.37
C ILE A 126 -10.55 -6.09 -2.07
N GLY A 127 -9.46 -6.62 -1.48
CA GLY A 127 -8.76 -7.80 -1.99
C GLY A 127 -9.66 -9.03 -2.11
N THR A 128 -10.49 -9.30 -1.09
CA THR A 128 -11.46 -10.42 -1.11
C THR A 128 -12.57 -10.22 -2.13
N SER A 129 -12.93 -8.97 -2.42
CA SER A 129 -13.98 -8.62 -3.38
C SER A 129 -13.54 -8.75 -4.84
N ARG A 130 -12.23 -8.84 -5.12
CA ARG A 130 -11.68 -8.79 -6.48
C ARG A 130 -12.20 -9.89 -7.42
N SER A 131 -12.53 -11.07 -6.87
CA SER A 131 -13.06 -12.22 -7.62
C SER A 131 -14.57 -12.14 -7.94
N LEU A 132 -15.30 -11.19 -7.35
CA LEU A 132 -16.73 -11.02 -7.61
C LEU A 132 -16.98 -10.69 -9.09
N ARG A 133 -18.16 -11.03 -9.61
CA ARG A 133 -18.53 -10.73 -11.01
C ARG A 133 -19.58 -9.64 -11.00
N ILE A 134 -19.28 -8.53 -11.68
CA ILE A 134 -20.21 -7.40 -11.80
C ILE A 134 -20.60 -7.28 -13.25
N THR A 135 -21.90 -7.16 -13.51
CA THR A 135 -22.39 -6.97 -14.88
C THR A 135 -22.03 -5.59 -15.39
N ALA A 136 -21.99 -5.42 -16.72
CA ALA A 136 -21.78 -4.11 -17.31
C ALA A 136 -22.89 -3.12 -16.91
N THR A 137 -24.12 -3.60 -16.77
CA THR A 137 -25.29 -2.81 -16.37
C THR A 137 -25.12 -2.24 -14.96
N ASP A 138 -24.81 -3.09 -13.97
CA ASP A 138 -24.63 -2.66 -12.57
C ASP A 138 -23.46 -1.69 -12.45
N ARG A 139 -22.36 -1.97 -13.17
CA ARG A 139 -21.18 -1.09 -13.23
C ARG A 139 -21.55 0.30 -13.74
N MET A 140 -22.37 0.39 -14.79
CA MET A 140 -22.79 1.67 -15.35
C MET A 140 -23.79 2.40 -14.45
N ALA A 141 -24.71 1.69 -13.80
CA ALA A 141 -25.64 2.26 -12.84
C ALA A 141 -24.91 2.95 -11.69
N ILE A 142 -23.93 2.28 -11.08
CA ILE A 142 -23.12 2.86 -9.99
C ILE A 142 -22.34 4.09 -10.47
N ILE A 143 -21.67 4.01 -11.63
CA ILE A 143 -20.89 5.14 -12.15
C ILE A 143 -21.80 6.35 -12.44
N ALA A 144 -23.00 6.13 -12.97
CA ALA A 144 -23.97 7.19 -13.19
C ALA A 144 -24.38 7.82 -11.86
N ARG A 145 -24.74 7.00 -10.87
CA ARG A 145 -25.15 7.44 -9.53
C ARG A 145 -24.10 8.32 -8.85
N VAL A 146 -22.84 7.90 -8.86
CA VAL A 146 -21.73 8.65 -8.24
C VAL A 146 -21.43 9.96 -8.98
N ARG A 147 -21.70 10.04 -10.30
CA ARG A 147 -21.56 11.27 -11.07
C ARG A 147 -22.68 12.27 -10.80
N GLU A 148 -23.90 11.77 -10.63
CA GLU A 148 -25.07 12.60 -10.36
C GLU A 148 -25.06 13.16 -8.93
N THR A 149 -24.59 12.36 -7.96
CA THR A 149 -24.57 12.74 -6.54
C THR A 149 -23.15 12.70 -5.97
N PRO A 150 -22.43 13.84 -5.95
CA PRO A 150 -21.11 13.92 -5.33
C PRO A 150 -21.19 13.54 -3.84
N GLY A 151 -20.31 12.64 -3.40
CA GLY A 151 -20.26 12.19 -2.00
C GLY A 151 -21.29 11.12 -1.64
N VAL A 152 -21.89 10.46 -2.63
CA VAL A 152 -22.76 9.29 -2.40
C VAL A 152 -22.08 8.25 -1.51
N SER A 153 -22.86 7.65 -0.60
CA SER A 153 -22.35 6.66 0.33
C SER A 153 -22.11 5.31 -0.35
N LEU A 154 -21.32 4.45 0.30
CA LEU A 154 -21.11 3.07 -0.12
C LEU A 154 -22.42 2.29 -0.11
N GLU A 155 -23.26 2.51 0.90
CA GLU A 155 -24.59 1.90 1.02
C GLU A 155 -25.51 2.30 -0.14
N ASP A 156 -25.58 3.59 -0.45
CA ASP A 156 -26.40 4.09 -1.56
C ASP A 156 -25.94 3.52 -2.90
N CYS A 157 -24.62 3.36 -3.10
CA CYS A 157 -24.09 2.69 -4.29
C CYS A 157 -24.45 1.20 -4.33
N ALA A 158 -24.46 0.54 -3.18
CA ALA A 158 -24.80 -0.88 -3.07
C ALA A 158 -26.28 -1.13 -3.38
N LEU A 159 -27.18 -0.19 -3.01
CA LEU A 159 -28.61 -0.26 -3.31
C LEU A 159 -28.92 -0.22 -4.82
N GLU A 160 -28.03 0.35 -5.64
CA GLU A 160 -28.17 0.32 -7.11
C GLU A 160 -28.00 -1.10 -7.69
N ILE A 161 -27.42 -2.04 -6.94
CA ILE A 161 -27.17 -3.42 -7.37
C ILE A 161 -28.18 -4.37 -6.72
N ALA A 162 -29.44 -4.32 -7.16
CA ALA A 162 -30.51 -5.10 -6.56
C ALA A 162 -30.39 -6.64 -6.71
N SER A 163 -29.54 -7.12 -7.62
CA SER A 163 -29.50 -8.54 -8.03
C SER A 163 -28.23 -9.31 -7.67
N HIS A 164 -27.29 -8.68 -6.94
CA HIS A 164 -26.01 -9.30 -6.58
C HIS A 164 -26.03 -9.84 -5.14
N ASP A 165 -25.41 -11.01 -4.91
CA ASP A 165 -25.39 -11.67 -3.59
C ASP A 165 -24.58 -10.88 -2.54
N ASP A 166 -23.62 -10.07 -3.00
CA ASP A 166 -22.80 -9.16 -2.20
C ASP A 166 -22.67 -7.78 -2.88
N PRO A 167 -23.68 -6.90 -2.74
CA PRO A 167 -23.67 -5.58 -3.40
C PRO A 167 -22.53 -4.68 -2.93
N VAL A 168 -22.16 -4.74 -1.66
CA VAL A 168 -21.06 -3.95 -1.10
C VAL A 168 -19.72 -4.42 -1.69
N GLY A 169 -19.48 -5.73 -1.72
CA GLY A 169 -18.30 -6.29 -2.35
C GLY A 169 -18.20 -5.93 -3.84
N ALA A 170 -19.32 -5.84 -4.56
CA ALA A 170 -19.31 -5.35 -5.94
C ALA A 170 -18.83 -3.89 -6.04
N VAL A 171 -19.30 -2.98 -5.17
CA VAL A 171 -18.77 -1.60 -5.14
C VAL A 171 -17.28 -1.58 -4.78
N LEU A 172 -16.85 -2.37 -3.78
CA LEU A 172 -15.44 -2.47 -3.38
C LEU A 172 -14.55 -3.03 -4.49
N LYS A 173 -15.05 -3.99 -5.27
CA LYS A 173 -14.34 -4.47 -6.46
C LYS A 173 -14.13 -3.34 -7.47
N MET A 174 -15.13 -2.47 -7.69
CA MET A 174 -14.96 -1.29 -8.57
C MET A 174 -13.93 -0.29 -8.02
N VAL A 175 -13.78 -0.18 -6.70
CA VAL A 175 -12.67 0.56 -6.07
C VAL A 175 -11.33 -0.10 -6.39
N GLY A 176 -11.23 -1.43 -6.23
CA GLY A 176 -9.99 -2.18 -6.52
C GLY A 176 -9.59 -2.18 -8.01
N GLU A 177 -10.56 -2.09 -8.91
CA GLU A 177 -10.33 -1.88 -10.35
C GLU A 177 -9.94 -0.42 -10.69
N GLY A 178 -10.02 0.49 -9.72
CA GLY A 178 -9.70 1.90 -9.88
C GLY A 178 -10.80 2.71 -10.57
N LEU A 179 -12.00 2.18 -10.76
CA LEU A 179 -13.15 2.91 -11.32
C LEU A 179 -13.73 3.91 -10.33
N LEU A 180 -13.70 3.54 -9.05
CA LEU A 180 -14.16 4.34 -7.92
C LEU A 180 -13.01 4.65 -6.95
N ARG A 181 -13.19 5.68 -6.13
CA ARG A 181 -12.27 6.08 -5.06
C ARG A 181 -13.03 6.24 -3.75
N MET A 182 -12.39 5.81 -2.67
CA MET A 182 -12.84 6.00 -1.30
C MET A 182 -11.63 6.29 -0.40
N ASP A 183 -11.83 6.92 0.75
CA ASP A 183 -10.74 7.13 1.71
C ASP A 183 -10.48 5.84 2.49
N LEU A 184 -9.43 5.12 2.09
CA LEU A 184 -9.02 3.89 2.77
C LEU A 184 -8.50 4.11 4.19
N ARG A 185 -8.28 5.35 4.64
CA ARG A 185 -7.78 5.64 5.98
C ARG A 185 -8.88 5.69 7.03
N THR A 186 -10.12 5.82 6.61
CA THR A 186 -11.29 5.82 7.49
C THR A 186 -11.78 4.37 7.64
N PRO A 187 -12.14 3.90 8.85
CA PRO A 187 -12.76 2.59 9.02
C PRO A 187 -13.95 2.42 8.07
N MET A 188 -14.11 1.23 7.50
CA MET A 188 -15.24 0.97 6.61
C MET A 188 -16.56 1.13 7.36
N SER A 189 -17.44 1.95 6.82
CA SER A 189 -18.81 2.13 7.29
C SER A 189 -19.75 2.28 6.08
N PRO A 190 -21.06 2.04 6.25
CA PRO A 190 -22.05 2.24 5.19
C PRO A 190 -22.02 3.67 4.61
N ASP A 191 -21.78 4.65 5.47
CA ASP A 191 -21.76 6.08 5.13
C ASP A 191 -20.49 6.57 4.40
N ILE A 192 -19.50 5.70 4.18
CA ILE A 192 -18.25 6.14 3.57
C ILE A 192 -18.49 6.63 2.13
N CYS A 193 -18.06 7.86 1.84
CA CYS A 193 -18.28 8.44 0.52
C CYS A 193 -17.44 7.75 -0.55
N VAL A 194 -18.07 7.55 -1.70
CA VAL A 194 -17.47 7.03 -2.92
C VAL A 194 -17.49 8.11 -4.00
N SER A 195 -16.44 8.17 -4.80
CA SER A 195 -16.31 9.13 -5.91
C SER A 195 -15.76 8.44 -7.16
N VAL A 196 -16.02 8.98 -8.35
CA VAL A 196 -15.46 8.42 -9.59
C VAL A 196 -13.98 8.77 -9.71
N SER A 197 -13.16 7.80 -10.09
CA SER A 197 -11.80 8.07 -10.52
C SER A 197 -11.80 8.82 -11.85
N VAL A 198 -11.55 10.13 -11.82
CA VAL A 198 -11.17 10.85 -13.04
C VAL A 198 -9.74 10.39 -13.38
N SER A 199 -9.62 9.70 -14.51
CA SER A 199 -8.34 9.27 -15.10
C SER A 199 -7.89 10.29 -16.14
#